data_AF-A0A6J8B324-F1
#
_entry.id   AF-A0A6J8B324-F1
#
_cell.length_a   1.000
_cell.length_b   1.000
_cell.length_c   1.000
_cell.angle_alpha   90.00
_cell.angle_beta   90.00
_cell.angle_gamma   90.00
#
_symmetry.space_group_name_H-M   'P 1'
#
loop_
_entity.id
_entity.type
_entity.pdbx_description
1 polymer ?
#
loop_
_entity_poly.entity_id
_entity_poly.type
_entity_poly.pdbx_seq_one_letter_code
_entity_poly.pdbx_strand_id
1 'polypeptide(L)'
;MEFRFAVAKLKIPTVLAVVGTGYSWERSEIGMLAVGSKCLKINFQMSNEAGYLQLFQEIQKYVSIEEEKSSESDVERKKHAFGEILESAERQFLRHLIKFREKSFTADYPRLVVINLVDKEKKLKKEEERKKKEAEERKKGEEEKKKQENGENQKTQQEEEDVDDNSKDASREANYCFSLMCENEEGWHDVPETIPFPEFTDGEEEETYLSMAAPYAARINSILKYSGQQMAVIATPAGKQLQEKLLSHASAVTSEDEVEKAYNNIIKDVTGLDVEHTYGGLKKTSLLNGKTLWLCGKHREKVGSITEQRYKTQLKPTQLEEEKPQREKTMVEAVAHTPSQAAAGQNKQPGASSSQKTPEQPKSRVFNARNSKSPGTMKRQTSQACNVM
;
A
#
# COMPACT_ATOMS: atom_id res chain seq x y z
N MET A 1 -7.41 27.84 1.46
CA MET A 1 -6.39 26.98 0.79
C MET A 1 -6.90 26.34 -0.50
N GLU A 2 -8.21 26.20 -0.63
CA GLU A 2 -8.95 25.54 -1.70
C GLU A 2 -8.77 26.27 -3.04
N PHE A 3 -8.85 27.61 -3.04
CA PHE A 3 -8.62 28.43 -4.24
C PHE A 3 -7.22 28.22 -4.83
N ARG A 4 -6.19 28.18 -3.96
CA ARG A 4 -4.80 27.93 -4.37
C ARG A 4 -4.66 26.55 -5.00
N PHE A 5 -5.30 25.52 -4.45
CA PHE A 5 -5.28 24.18 -5.02
C PHE A 5 -5.98 24.14 -6.39
N ALA A 6 -7.16 24.75 -6.51
CA ALA A 6 -7.93 24.82 -7.75
C ALA A 6 -7.13 25.51 -8.89
N VAL A 7 -6.55 26.68 -8.60
CA VAL A 7 -5.85 27.49 -9.60
C VAL A 7 -4.46 26.93 -9.91
N ALA A 8 -3.66 26.57 -8.90
CA ALA A 8 -2.26 26.20 -9.11
C ALA A 8 -2.03 24.72 -9.42
N LYS A 9 -2.86 23.81 -8.88
CA LYS A 9 -2.69 22.36 -9.05
C LYS A 9 -3.63 21.79 -10.10
N LEU A 10 -4.93 22.05 -9.95
CA LEU A 10 -5.93 21.47 -10.85
C LEU A 10 -6.04 22.23 -12.19
N LYS A 11 -5.57 23.49 -12.23
CA LYS A 11 -5.65 24.37 -13.41
C LYS A 11 -7.08 24.48 -13.96
N ILE A 12 -8.07 24.45 -13.07
CA ILE A 12 -9.49 24.53 -13.44
C ILE A 12 -9.80 25.96 -13.87
N PRO A 13 -10.52 26.16 -15.00
CA PRO A 13 -11.06 27.47 -15.36
C PRO A 13 -11.87 28.06 -14.20
N THR A 14 -11.39 29.15 -13.63
CA THR A 14 -11.98 29.73 -12.40
C THR A 14 -12.40 31.17 -12.67
N VAL A 15 -13.63 31.51 -12.31
CA VAL A 15 -14.17 32.87 -12.37
C VAL A 15 -14.13 33.49 -10.96
N LEU A 16 -13.54 34.67 -10.85
CA LEU A 16 -13.51 35.45 -9.61
C LEU A 16 -14.60 36.52 -9.66
N ALA A 17 -15.71 36.27 -8.97
CA ALA A 17 -16.79 37.23 -8.78
C ALA A 17 -16.49 38.11 -7.56
N VAL A 18 -16.23 39.40 -7.79
CA VAL A 18 -15.93 40.36 -6.72
C VAL A 18 -17.23 41.04 -6.28
N VAL A 19 -17.59 40.86 -5.01
CA VAL A 19 -18.79 41.45 -4.39
C VAL A 19 -18.42 42.38 -3.23
N GLY A 20 -19.33 43.30 -2.87
CA GLY A 20 -19.15 44.24 -1.74
C GLY A 20 -18.59 45.61 -2.13
N THR A 21 -18.10 46.38 -1.17
CA THR A 21 -17.57 47.73 -1.38
C THR A 21 -16.07 47.79 -1.09
N GLY A 22 -15.24 48.03 -2.12
CA GLY A 22 -13.80 48.32 -1.98
C GLY A 22 -12.82 47.28 -2.55
N TYR A 23 -11.57 47.70 -2.77
CA TYR A 23 -10.53 46.91 -3.47
C TYR A 23 -9.56 46.18 -2.52
N SER A 24 -9.91 46.01 -1.24
CA SER A 24 -9.03 45.35 -0.26
C SER A 24 -8.76 43.88 -0.59
N TRP A 25 -9.67 43.22 -1.31
CA TRP A 25 -9.53 41.83 -1.76
C TRP A 25 -8.33 41.62 -2.68
N GLU A 26 -7.87 42.64 -3.41
CA GLU A 26 -6.70 42.53 -4.31
C GLU A 26 -5.42 42.22 -3.54
N ARG A 27 -5.35 42.66 -2.27
CA ARG A 27 -4.23 42.39 -1.35
C ARG A 27 -4.37 41.08 -0.60
N SER A 28 -5.52 40.39 -0.72
CA SER A 28 -5.71 39.07 -0.13
C SER A 28 -4.93 38.00 -0.90
N GLU A 29 -4.73 36.83 -0.30
CA GLU A 29 -4.12 35.68 -0.99
C GLU A 29 -4.84 35.35 -2.31
N ILE A 30 -6.18 35.46 -2.34
CA ILE A 30 -7.00 35.23 -3.53
C ILE A 30 -6.68 36.26 -4.62
N GLY A 31 -6.61 37.54 -4.24
CA GLY A 31 -6.26 38.63 -5.15
C GLY A 31 -4.87 38.44 -5.77
N MET A 32 -3.86 38.14 -4.95
CA MET A 32 -2.49 37.90 -5.42
C MET A 32 -2.40 36.69 -6.35
N LEU A 33 -3.07 35.57 -6.01
CA LEU A 33 -3.11 34.38 -6.85
C LEU A 33 -3.83 34.63 -8.18
N ALA A 34 -4.83 35.50 -8.19
CA ALA A 34 -5.58 35.89 -9.38
C ALA A 34 -4.82 36.84 -10.32
N VAL A 35 -3.72 37.49 -9.89
CA VAL A 35 -2.94 38.41 -10.74
C VAL A 35 -2.04 37.67 -11.75
N GLY A 36 -1.61 36.45 -11.44
CA GLY A 36 -0.76 35.63 -12.34
C GLY A 36 -1.47 34.48 -13.03
N SER A 37 -2.75 34.27 -12.74
CA SER A 37 -3.55 33.17 -13.30
C SER A 37 -4.53 33.68 -14.35
N LYS A 38 -4.93 32.81 -15.29
CA LYS A 38 -5.94 33.10 -16.32
C LYS A 38 -7.37 33.12 -15.74
N CYS A 39 -7.53 33.63 -14.52
CA CYS A 39 -8.83 33.74 -13.87
C CYS A 39 -9.57 34.97 -14.42
N LEU A 40 -10.79 34.76 -14.93
CA LEU A 40 -11.66 35.86 -15.33
C LEU A 40 -12.12 36.60 -14.08
N LYS A 41 -11.89 37.92 -14.04
CA LYS A 41 -12.29 38.78 -12.92
C LYS A 41 -13.54 39.55 -13.32
N ILE A 42 -14.62 39.38 -12.58
CA ILE A 42 -15.89 40.07 -12.84
C ILE A 42 -16.26 40.85 -11.60
N ASN A 43 -16.39 42.16 -11.78
CA ASN A 43 -16.70 43.08 -10.70
C ASN A 43 -18.23 43.26 -10.60
N PHE A 44 -18.81 42.77 -9.51
CA PHE A 44 -20.22 42.95 -9.14
C PHE A 44 -20.42 43.96 -8.00
N GLN A 45 -19.39 44.76 -7.67
CA GLN A 45 -19.45 45.79 -6.62
C GLN A 45 -20.36 46.96 -7.00
N MET A 46 -20.54 47.20 -8.30
CA MET A 46 -21.54 48.11 -8.83
C MET A 46 -22.57 47.29 -9.61
N SER A 47 -23.85 47.70 -9.56
CA SER A 47 -24.87 47.13 -10.43
C SER A 47 -24.51 47.47 -11.87
N ASN A 48 -23.83 46.54 -12.55
CA ASN A 48 -23.32 46.70 -13.89
C ASN A 48 -23.79 45.52 -14.74
N GLU A 49 -24.74 45.79 -15.62
CA GLU A 49 -25.26 44.82 -16.59
C GLU A 49 -24.16 44.26 -17.50
N ALA A 50 -23.11 45.04 -17.76
CA ALA A 50 -21.96 44.59 -18.55
C ALA A 50 -21.18 43.45 -17.86
N GLY A 51 -21.16 43.40 -16.53
CA GLY A 51 -20.50 42.32 -15.78
C GLY A 51 -21.21 40.97 -16.02
N TYR A 52 -22.54 40.98 -16.08
CA TYR A 52 -23.34 39.79 -16.40
C TYR A 52 -23.14 39.35 -17.84
N LEU A 53 -23.09 40.29 -18.80
CA LEU A 53 -22.83 39.95 -20.21
C LEU A 53 -21.43 39.36 -20.42
N GLN A 54 -20.41 39.90 -19.76
CA GLN A 54 -19.06 39.32 -19.81
C GLN A 54 -19.00 37.91 -19.22
N LEU A 55 -19.68 37.69 -18.09
CA LEU A 55 -19.80 36.36 -17.49
C LEU A 55 -20.45 35.39 -18.48
N PHE A 56 -21.58 35.80 -19.05
CA PHE A 56 -22.35 34.98 -19.98
C PHE A 56 -21.55 34.63 -21.23
N GLN A 57 -20.88 35.61 -21.85
CA GLN A 57 -20.03 35.37 -23.02
C GLN A 57 -18.89 34.40 -22.73
N GLU A 58 -18.27 34.49 -21.56
CA GLU A 58 -17.18 33.58 -21.23
C GLU A 58 -17.68 32.17 -20.93
N ILE A 59 -18.80 32.02 -20.20
CA ILE A 59 -19.45 30.72 -19.99
C ILE A 59 -19.81 30.09 -21.35
N GLN A 60 -20.37 30.88 -22.27
CA GLN A 60 -20.76 30.40 -23.58
C GLN A 60 -19.57 29.85 -24.38
N LYS A 61 -18.39 30.49 -24.30
CA LYS A 61 -17.16 29.94 -24.91
C LYS A 61 -16.80 28.57 -24.35
N TYR A 62 -16.89 28.37 -23.03
CA TYR A 62 -16.55 27.08 -22.43
C TYR A 62 -17.59 26.00 -22.72
N VAL A 63 -18.88 26.34 -22.70
CA VAL A 63 -19.97 25.40 -23.02
C VAL A 63 -19.90 24.95 -24.50
N SER A 64 -19.66 25.88 -25.43
CA SER A 64 -19.52 25.53 -26.86
C SER A 64 -18.27 24.71 -27.17
N ILE A 65 -17.22 24.78 -26.34
CA ILE A 65 -16.01 23.97 -26.50
C ILE A 65 -16.22 22.53 -26.00
N GLU A 66 -17.07 22.31 -25.00
CA GLU A 66 -17.36 20.96 -24.47
C GLU A 66 -18.16 20.10 -25.45
N GLU A 67 -19.03 20.69 -26.27
CA GLU A 67 -19.84 19.95 -27.25
C GLU A 67 -19.02 19.44 -28.46
N GLU A 68 -17.97 20.16 -28.87
CA GLU A 68 -17.18 19.81 -30.05
C GLU A 68 -15.88 19.03 -29.76
N LYS A 69 -15.46 18.90 -28.49
CA LYS A 69 -14.17 18.30 -28.12
C LYS A 69 -14.25 17.12 -27.16
N SER A 70 -15.32 16.33 -27.16
CA SER A 70 -15.27 14.94 -26.67
C SER A 70 -14.44 14.01 -27.59
N SER A 71 -13.30 14.52 -28.05
CA SER A 71 -12.23 13.77 -28.70
C SER A 71 -11.70 12.69 -27.75
N GLU A 72 -11.24 11.57 -28.29
CA GLU A 72 -10.66 10.43 -27.55
C GLU A 72 -9.70 10.84 -26.41
N SER A 73 -9.03 11.99 -26.55
CA SER A 73 -8.16 12.58 -25.54
C SER A 73 -8.81 12.83 -24.17
N ASP A 74 -10.11 13.13 -24.10
CA ASP A 74 -10.80 13.36 -22.82
C ASP A 74 -11.17 12.06 -22.10
N VAL A 75 -11.43 10.98 -22.85
CA VAL A 75 -11.65 9.65 -22.27
C VAL A 75 -10.36 9.13 -21.66
N GLU A 76 -9.23 9.29 -22.35
CA GLU A 76 -7.91 8.91 -21.83
C GLU A 76 -7.52 9.73 -20.60
N ARG A 77 -7.76 11.05 -20.60
CA ARG A 77 -7.54 11.89 -19.42
C ARG A 77 -8.38 11.46 -18.23
N LYS A 78 -9.66 11.14 -18.44
CA LYS A 78 -10.55 10.62 -17.37
C LYS A 78 -10.06 9.27 -16.84
N LYS A 79 -9.64 8.36 -17.71
CA LYS A 79 -9.04 7.07 -17.32
C LYS A 79 -7.77 7.26 -16.50
N HIS A 80 -6.89 8.16 -16.92
CA HIS A 80 -5.66 8.48 -16.19
C HIS A 80 -5.95 9.07 -14.81
N ALA A 81 -6.83 10.09 -14.74
CA ALA A 81 -7.24 10.69 -13.48
C ALA A 81 -7.89 9.67 -12.53
N PHE A 82 -8.71 8.77 -13.07
CA PHE A 82 -9.30 7.68 -12.29
C PHE A 82 -8.24 6.71 -11.77
N GLY A 83 -7.26 6.35 -12.60
CA GLY A 83 -6.10 5.55 -12.19
C GLY A 83 -5.33 6.18 -11.04
N GLU A 84 -5.02 7.48 -11.12
CA GLU A 84 -4.33 8.20 -10.04
C GLU A 84 -5.13 8.19 -8.72
N ILE A 85 -6.45 8.37 -8.79
CA ILE A 85 -7.33 8.31 -7.62
C ILE A 85 -7.31 6.91 -7.01
N LEU A 86 -7.35 5.88 -7.85
CA LEU A 86 -7.34 4.50 -7.39
C LEU A 86 -6.02 4.15 -6.72
N GLU A 87 -4.88 4.46 -7.33
CA GLU A 87 -3.56 4.26 -6.73
C GLU A 87 -3.42 5.03 -5.41
N SER A 88 -3.98 6.24 -5.34
CA SER A 88 -3.99 7.02 -4.10
C SER A 88 -4.81 6.33 -3.00
N ALA A 89 -5.96 5.76 -3.35
CA ALA A 89 -6.81 5.00 -2.43
C ALA A 89 -6.10 3.73 -1.94
N GLU A 90 -5.45 2.99 -2.85
CA GLU A 90 -4.62 1.83 -2.52
C GLU A 90 -3.49 2.21 -1.55
N ARG A 91 -2.71 3.25 -1.88
CA ARG A 91 -1.63 3.75 -1.00
C ARG A 91 -2.14 4.21 0.36
N GLN A 92 -3.30 4.86 0.42
CA GLN A 92 -3.91 5.28 1.69
C GLN A 92 -4.36 4.08 2.51
N PHE A 93 -5.00 3.09 1.88
CA PHE A 93 -5.44 1.89 2.56
C PHE A 93 -4.25 1.08 3.11
N LEU A 94 -3.20 0.87 2.32
CA LEU A 94 -1.99 0.17 2.77
C LEU A 94 -1.34 0.90 3.95
N ARG A 95 -1.29 2.24 3.95
CA ARG A 95 -0.82 3.03 5.11
C ARG A 95 -1.67 2.79 6.36
N HIS A 96 -2.99 2.59 6.23
CA HIS A 96 -3.84 2.28 7.37
C HIS A 96 -3.52 0.89 7.92
N LEU A 97 -3.31 -0.11 7.06
CA LEU A 97 -2.95 -1.46 7.49
C LEU A 97 -1.58 -1.50 8.18
N ILE A 98 -0.62 -0.69 7.72
CA ILE A 98 0.67 -0.53 8.39
C ILE A 98 0.46 -0.02 9.83
N LYS A 99 -0.39 1.01 10.02
CA LYS A 99 -0.70 1.53 11.36
C LYS A 99 -1.40 0.50 12.25
N PHE A 100 -2.34 -0.27 11.72
CA PHE A 100 -3.01 -1.33 12.46
C PHE A 100 -2.01 -2.38 12.96
N ARG A 101 -1.05 -2.72 12.09
CA ARG A 101 -0.01 -3.70 12.38
C ARG A 101 1.09 -3.20 13.33
N GLU A 102 1.30 -1.89 13.44
CA GLU A 102 2.20 -1.33 14.45
C GLU A 102 1.62 -1.47 15.87
N LYS A 103 0.29 -1.56 16.00
CA LYS A 103 -0.39 -1.74 17.29
C LYS A 103 -0.51 -3.21 17.69
N SER A 104 -0.80 -4.08 16.73
CA SER A 104 -0.83 -5.53 16.95
C SER A 104 0.59 -6.07 16.79
N PHE A 105 1.24 -6.51 17.88
CA PHE A 105 2.60 -7.10 17.88
C PHE A 105 2.68 -8.46 17.13
N THR A 106 2.04 -8.55 15.98
CA THR A 106 1.97 -9.73 15.11
C THR A 106 3.26 -9.89 14.33
N ALA A 107 3.57 -11.14 13.99
CA ALA A 107 4.75 -11.51 13.24
C ALA A 107 4.84 -10.79 11.89
N ASP A 108 6.05 -10.75 11.35
CA ASP A 108 6.31 -10.20 10.02
C ASP A 108 5.65 -11.05 8.92
N TYR A 109 4.42 -10.67 8.55
CA TYR A 109 3.55 -11.26 7.54
C TYR A 109 3.10 -10.21 6.47
N PRO A 110 2.72 -10.62 5.24
CA PRO A 110 2.03 -9.76 4.26
C PRO A 110 0.77 -9.08 4.81
N ARG A 111 0.54 -7.82 4.43
CA ARG A 111 -0.56 -7.01 5.01
C ARG A 111 -1.83 -7.02 4.17
N LEU A 112 -1.74 -7.30 2.87
CA LEU A 112 -2.91 -7.30 1.99
C LEU A 112 -3.45 -8.72 1.85
N VAL A 113 -4.58 -8.98 2.50
CA VAL A 113 -5.27 -10.27 2.47
C VAL A 113 -6.66 -10.07 1.89
N VAL A 114 -7.06 -10.93 0.96
CA VAL A 114 -8.38 -10.92 0.33
C VAL A 114 -9.06 -12.25 0.58
N ILE A 115 -10.29 -12.22 1.07
CA ILE A 115 -11.17 -13.40 1.07
C ILE A 115 -11.63 -13.61 -0.37
N ASN A 116 -11.17 -14.69 -0.98
CA ASN A 116 -11.41 -15.03 -2.36
C ASN A 116 -12.16 -16.37 -2.48
N LEU A 117 -12.61 -16.69 -3.69
CA LEU A 117 -13.21 -17.97 -4.01
C LEU A 117 -12.19 -18.87 -4.68
N VAL A 118 -12.16 -20.13 -4.27
CA VAL A 118 -11.36 -21.16 -4.94
C VAL A 118 -12.02 -21.47 -6.28
N ASP A 119 -11.28 -21.23 -7.36
CA ASP A 119 -11.66 -21.65 -8.69
C ASP A 119 -11.54 -23.19 -8.77
N LYS A 120 -12.68 -23.88 -8.64
CA LYS A 120 -12.75 -25.36 -8.63
C LYS A 120 -12.08 -25.95 -9.87
N GLU A 121 -12.23 -25.31 -11.03
CA GLU A 121 -11.61 -25.78 -12.27
C GLU A 121 -10.09 -25.71 -12.22
N LYS A 122 -9.53 -24.62 -11.67
CA LYS A 122 -8.08 -24.50 -11.50
C LYS A 122 -7.55 -25.48 -10.47
N LYS A 123 -8.29 -25.72 -9.38
CA LYS A 123 -7.89 -26.70 -8.35
C LYS A 123 -7.81 -28.10 -8.96
N LEU A 124 -8.83 -28.52 -9.72
CA LEU A 124 -8.86 -29.81 -10.41
C LEU A 124 -7.69 -29.95 -11.39
N LYS A 125 -7.46 -28.94 -12.25
CA LYS A 125 -6.34 -28.94 -13.21
C LYS A 125 -4.97 -29.04 -12.51
N LYS A 126 -4.77 -28.30 -11.42
CA LYS A 126 -3.50 -28.31 -10.67
C LYS A 126 -3.27 -29.64 -9.97
N GLU A 127 -4.33 -30.26 -9.45
CA GLU A 127 -4.25 -31.59 -8.83
C GLU A 127 -3.98 -32.68 -9.87
N GLU A 128 -4.62 -32.62 -11.05
CA GLU A 128 -4.31 -33.50 -12.17
C GLU A 128 -2.87 -33.36 -12.65
N GLU A 129 -2.35 -32.13 -12.76
CA GLU A 129 -0.94 -31.88 -13.10
C GLU A 129 0.02 -32.45 -12.05
N ARG A 130 -0.33 -32.35 -10.76
CA ARG A 130 0.49 -32.90 -9.68
C ARG A 130 0.50 -34.43 -9.72
N LYS A 131 -0.67 -35.06 -9.91
CA LYS A 131 -0.79 -36.52 -10.10
C LYS A 131 -0.01 -36.99 -11.33
N LYS A 132 -0.02 -36.23 -12.43
CA LYS A 132 0.79 -36.52 -13.63
C LYS A 132 2.29 -36.45 -13.36
N LYS A 133 2.76 -35.40 -12.66
CA LYS A 133 4.18 -35.27 -12.28
C LYS A 133 4.64 -36.37 -11.34
N GLU A 134 3.86 -36.69 -10.31
CA GLU A 134 4.15 -37.79 -9.39
C GLU A 134 4.19 -39.15 -10.11
N ALA A 135 3.31 -39.38 -11.09
CA ALA A 135 3.32 -40.58 -11.91
C ALA A 135 4.54 -40.65 -12.86
N GLU A 136 4.97 -39.53 -13.45
CA GLU A 136 6.18 -39.47 -14.28
C GLU A 136 7.46 -39.71 -13.46
N GLU A 137 7.55 -39.16 -12.24
CA GLU A 137 8.67 -39.39 -11.34
C GLU A 137 8.75 -40.85 -10.89
N ARG A 138 7.61 -41.50 -10.62
CA ARG A 138 7.56 -42.95 -10.32
C ARG A 138 8.05 -43.80 -11.50
N LYS A 139 7.63 -43.48 -12.73
CA LYS A 139 8.08 -44.20 -13.95
C LYS A 139 9.60 -44.08 -14.17
N LYS A 140 10.17 -42.89 -13.94
CA LYS A 140 11.62 -42.68 -14.04
C LYS A 140 12.40 -43.46 -12.98
N GLY A 141 11.88 -43.53 -11.75
CA GLY A 141 12.47 -44.34 -10.69
C GLY A 141 12.44 -45.86 -10.96
N GLU A 142 11.40 -46.36 -11.63
CA GLU A 142 11.30 -47.78 -12.01
C GLU A 142 12.19 -48.17 -13.19
N GLU A 143 12.41 -47.28 -14.18
CA GLU A 143 13.35 -47.54 -15.28
C GLU A 143 14.81 -47.55 -14.82
N GLU A 144 15.17 -46.77 -13.80
CA GLU A 144 16.50 -46.84 -13.19
C GLU A 144 16.70 -48.12 -12.36
N LYS A 145 15.66 -48.61 -11.66
CA LYS A 145 15.72 -49.91 -10.96
C LYS A 145 15.76 -51.11 -11.90
N LYS A 146 15.03 -51.09 -13.01
CA LYS A 146 15.04 -52.19 -14.02
C LYS A 146 16.37 -52.33 -14.76
N LYS A 147 17.29 -51.36 -14.69
CA LYS A 147 18.66 -51.51 -15.21
C LYS A 147 19.63 -52.19 -14.22
N GLN A 148 19.24 -52.43 -12.98
CA GLN A 148 20.08 -53.12 -11.99
C GLN A 148 19.64 -54.55 -11.67
N GLU A 149 18.40 -54.94 -11.96
CA GLU A 149 17.91 -56.31 -11.75
C GLU A 149 17.47 -56.94 -13.07
N ASN A 150 18.44 -57.42 -13.84
CA ASN A 150 18.19 -58.44 -14.85
C ASN A 150 18.42 -59.81 -14.19
N GLY A 151 17.36 -60.38 -13.61
CA GLY A 151 17.39 -61.68 -12.95
C GLY A 151 16.04 -62.06 -12.32
N GLU A 152 15.25 -62.82 -13.08
CA GLU A 152 14.10 -63.65 -12.66
C GLU A 152 12.75 -62.99 -12.28
N ASN A 153 11.81 -63.15 -13.23
CA ASN A 153 10.49 -63.77 -13.05
C ASN A 153 9.62 -63.35 -11.85
N GLN A 154 8.52 -62.63 -12.10
CA GLN A 154 7.16 -63.20 -12.05
C GLN A 154 6.07 -62.16 -12.34
N LYS A 155 4.89 -62.70 -12.67
CA LYS A 155 3.76 -62.13 -13.37
C LYS A 155 2.60 -62.03 -12.38
N THR A 156 2.08 -60.83 -12.11
CA THR A 156 0.84 -60.66 -11.33
C THR A 156 -0.01 -59.56 -11.95
N GLN A 157 -1.25 -59.93 -12.27
CA GLN A 157 -2.32 -59.08 -12.81
C GLN A 157 -2.97 -58.29 -11.66
N GLN A 158 -3.35 -57.04 -11.93
CA GLN A 158 -4.05 -56.18 -10.97
C GLN A 158 -5.36 -55.71 -11.61
N GLU A 159 -6.46 -55.92 -10.87
CA GLU A 159 -7.83 -55.58 -11.22
C GLU A 159 -8.09 -54.08 -10.99
N GLU A 160 -8.78 -53.45 -11.94
CA GLU A 160 -9.29 -52.08 -11.85
C GLU A 160 -10.75 -52.15 -11.35
N GLU A 161 -11.03 -51.55 -10.20
CA GLU A 161 -12.40 -51.30 -9.72
C GLU A 161 -12.79 -49.86 -10.01
N ASP A 162 -13.80 -49.70 -10.87
CA ASP A 162 -14.55 -48.49 -11.13
C ASP A 162 -15.40 -48.11 -9.90
N VAL A 163 -15.15 -46.92 -9.33
CA VAL A 163 -15.99 -46.37 -8.25
C VAL A 163 -16.92 -45.30 -8.80
N ASP A 164 -18.19 -45.56 -8.51
CA ASP A 164 -19.41 -45.01 -9.07
C ASP A 164 -19.77 -43.59 -8.60
N ASP A 165 -20.55 -42.96 -9.46
CA ASP A 165 -21.04 -41.59 -9.54
C ASP A 165 -21.96 -41.21 -8.35
N ASN A 166 -21.46 -40.37 -7.43
CA ASN A 166 -22.28 -39.78 -6.37
C ASN A 166 -22.63 -38.32 -6.68
N SER A 167 -23.55 -38.15 -7.64
CA SER A 167 -24.23 -36.89 -7.92
C SER A 167 -25.44 -36.73 -7.00
N LYS A 168 -25.36 -35.80 -6.04
CA LYS A 168 -26.47 -34.98 -5.46
C LYS A 168 -26.06 -34.37 -4.11
N ASP A 169 -25.26 -33.30 -4.13
CA ASP A 169 -25.64 -32.03 -3.48
C ASP A 169 -24.61 -30.92 -3.83
N ALA A 170 -24.51 -30.58 -5.12
CA ALA A 170 -23.49 -29.65 -5.63
C ALA A 170 -23.73 -28.16 -5.24
N SER A 171 -24.63 -27.89 -4.29
CA SER A 171 -25.17 -26.54 -4.05
C SER A 171 -24.51 -25.74 -2.92
N ARG A 172 -23.58 -26.30 -2.13
CA ARG A 172 -23.13 -25.62 -0.90
C ARG A 172 -21.63 -25.44 -0.62
N GLU A 173 -20.72 -26.07 -1.34
CA GLU A 173 -19.29 -25.86 -1.05
C GLU A 173 -18.70 -24.74 -1.90
N ALA A 174 -19.05 -23.50 -1.61
CA ALA A 174 -18.26 -22.36 -2.04
C ALA A 174 -16.99 -22.33 -1.19
N ASN A 175 -15.94 -23.01 -1.64
CA ASN A 175 -14.67 -23.05 -0.93
C ASN A 175 -14.03 -21.65 -0.96
N TYR A 176 -14.03 -20.96 0.18
CA TYR A 176 -13.28 -19.72 0.33
C TYR A 176 -11.78 -20.02 0.44
N CYS A 177 -10.97 -19.02 0.16
CA CYS A 177 -9.53 -19.02 0.45
C CYS A 177 -9.05 -17.62 0.77
N PHE A 178 -7.87 -17.52 1.39
CA PHE A 178 -7.17 -16.25 1.50
C PHE A 178 -6.18 -16.11 0.34
N SER A 179 -6.36 -15.07 -0.46
CA SER A 179 -5.35 -14.62 -1.43
C SER A 179 -4.54 -13.48 -0.81
N LEU A 180 -3.22 -13.56 -0.99
CA LEU A 180 -2.29 -12.51 -0.58
C LEU A 180 -1.92 -11.65 -1.78
N MET A 181 -1.80 -10.34 -1.56
CA MET A 181 -1.50 -9.40 -2.63
C MET A 181 -0.14 -8.73 -2.48
N CYS A 182 0.47 -8.43 -3.62
CA CYS A 182 1.70 -7.66 -3.72
C CYS A 182 1.50 -6.22 -3.21
N GLU A 183 2.38 -5.75 -2.33
CA GLU A 183 2.33 -4.43 -1.70
C GLU A 183 3.03 -3.32 -2.51
N ASN A 184 3.17 -3.49 -3.83
CA ASN A 184 3.81 -2.46 -4.66
C ASN A 184 2.95 -1.19 -4.74
N GLU A 185 3.58 -0.02 -4.72
CA GLU A 185 2.87 1.28 -4.73
C GLU A 185 2.25 1.62 -6.10
N GLU A 186 2.68 0.95 -7.18
CA GLU A 186 2.14 1.10 -8.56
C GLU A 186 0.97 0.15 -8.86
N GLY A 187 0.42 -0.51 -7.83
CA GLY A 187 -0.75 -1.38 -7.99
C GLY A 187 -0.59 -2.73 -7.32
N TRP A 188 -1.70 -3.21 -6.76
CA TRP A 188 -1.77 -4.53 -6.12
C TRP A 188 -1.94 -5.63 -7.15
N HIS A 189 -1.22 -6.73 -6.95
CA HIS A 189 -1.25 -7.88 -7.84
C HIS A 189 -1.57 -9.14 -7.06
N ASP A 190 -2.46 -9.96 -7.59
CA ASP A 190 -2.74 -11.30 -7.09
C ASP A 190 -1.52 -12.21 -7.27
N VAL A 191 -1.35 -13.16 -6.35
CA VAL A 191 -0.30 -14.17 -6.38
C VAL A 191 -0.98 -15.54 -6.45
N PRO A 192 -0.50 -16.48 -7.29
CA PRO A 192 -1.25 -17.70 -7.59
C PRO A 192 -1.38 -18.68 -6.43
N GLU A 193 -0.64 -18.48 -5.35
CA GLU A 193 -0.67 -19.33 -4.17
C GLU A 193 -1.63 -18.76 -3.13
N THR A 194 -2.61 -19.56 -2.76
CA THR A 194 -3.68 -19.19 -1.83
C THR A 194 -3.54 -19.99 -0.54
N ILE A 195 -3.89 -19.38 0.58
CA ILE A 195 -3.92 -20.03 1.88
C ILE A 195 -5.33 -20.58 2.10
N PRO A 196 -5.48 -21.79 2.65
CA PRO A 196 -6.79 -22.36 2.94
C PRO A 196 -7.59 -21.45 3.88
N PHE A 197 -8.91 -21.48 3.74
CA PHE A 197 -9.81 -20.83 4.68
C PHE A 197 -10.03 -21.72 5.92
N PRO A 198 -10.39 -21.18 7.10
CA PRO A 198 -10.66 -22.01 8.26
C PRO A 198 -11.79 -23.01 7.98
N GLU A 199 -11.66 -24.23 8.49
CA GLU A 199 -12.72 -25.24 8.41
C GLU A 199 -13.76 -24.95 9.48
N PHE A 200 -15.01 -24.76 9.08
CA PHE A 200 -16.15 -24.58 9.98
C PHE A 200 -17.03 -25.82 9.97
N THR A 201 -17.58 -26.17 11.13
CA THR A 201 -18.41 -27.39 11.25
C THR A 201 -19.81 -27.19 10.71
N ASP A 202 -20.31 -25.96 10.78
CA ASP A 202 -21.60 -25.55 10.24
C ASP A 202 -21.47 -24.24 9.44
N GLY A 203 -22.53 -23.91 8.70
CA GLY A 203 -22.59 -22.66 7.94
C GLY A 203 -22.84 -21.42 8.81
N GLU A 204 -23.22 -21.57 10.09
CA GLU A 204 -23.50 -20.44 10.99
C GLU A 204 -22.21 -19.84 11.55
N GLU A 205 -21.25 -20.69 11.92
CA GLU A 205 -19.88 -20.31 12.30
C GLU A 205 -19.19 -19.56 11.15
N GLU A 206 -19.31 -20.09 9.93
CA GLU A 206 -18.79 -19.46 8.72
C GLU A 206 -19.42 -18.08 8.47
N GLU A 207 -20.76 -17.98 8.59
CA GLU A 207 -21.48 -16.72 8.45
C GLU A 207 -21.01 -15.69 9.49
N THR A 208 -20.87 -16.12 10.74
CA THR A 208 -20.40 -15.29 11.85
C THR A 208 -18.98 -14.79 11.59
N TYR A 209 -18.11 -15.66 11.06
CA TYR A 209 -16.76 -15.28 10.66
C TYR A 209 -16.76 -14.23 9.56
N LEU A 210 -17.55 -14.44 8.50
CA LEU A 210 -17.66 -13.49 7.39
C LEU A 210 -18.22 -12.14 7.86
N SER A 211 -19.19 -12.15 8.77
CA SER A 211 -19.74 -10.93 9.37
C SER A 211 -18.69 -10.15 10.17
N MET A 212 -17.88 -10.86 10.96
CA MET A 212 -16.75 -10.26 11.70
C MET A 212 -15.66 -9.70 10.76
N ALA A 213 -15.38 -10.38 9.64
CA ALA A 213 -14.39 -9.98 8.65
C ALA A 213 -14.87 -8.85 7.71
N ALA A 214 -16.19 -8.68 7.58
CA ALA A 214 -16.83 -7.79 6.61
C ALA A 214 -16.34 -6.33 6.62
N PRO A 215 -16.17 -5.65 7.77
CA PRO A 215 -15.59 -4.30 7.84
C PRO A 215 -14.32 -4.08 7.00
N TYR A 216 -13.39 -5.03 7.08
CA TYR A 216 -12.15 -4.99 6.32
C TYR A 216 -12.35 -5.49 4.89
N ALA A 217 -13.01 -6.65 4.74
CA ALA A 217 -13.14 -7.34 3.47
C ALA A 217 -13.96 -6.52 2.45
N ALA A 218 -15.04 -5.85 2.87
CA ALA A 218 -15.82 -4.98 2.00
C ALA A 218 -15.00 -3.78 1.50
N ARG A 219 -14.14 -3.22 2.36
CA ARG A 219 -13.30 -2.07 2.01
C ARG A 219 -12.21 -2.42 1.00
N ILE A 220 -11.49 -3.54 1.20
CA ILE A 220 -10.48 -3.98 0.23
C ILE A 220 -11.14 -4.39 -1.10
N ASN A 221 -12.27 -5.09 -1.07
CA ASN A 221 -13.01 -5.45 -2.29
C ASN A 221 -13.51 -4.23 -3.06
N SER A 222 -13.92 -3.16 -2.37
CA SER A 222 -14.36 -1.92 -3.02
C SER A 222 -13.23 -1.23 -3.80
N ILE A 223 -11.98 -1.33 -3.32
CA ILE A 223 -10.79 -0.83 -4.03
C ILE A 223 -10.49 -1.76 -5.22
N LEU A 224 -10.47 -3.07 -4.96
CA LEU A 224 -10.13 -4.08 -5.97
C LEU A 224 -11.10 -4.16 -7.14
N LYS A 225 -12.37 -3.84 -6.92
CA LYS A 225 -13.39 -3.76 -7.98
C LYS A 225 -12.96 -2.89 -9.16
N TYR A 226 -12.11 -1.90 -8.92
CA TYR A 226 -11.65 -0.95 -9.93
C TYR A 226 -10.18 -1.16 -10.37
N SER A 227 -9.41 -2.05 -9.74
CA SER A 227 -7.98 -2.25 -10.02
C SER A 227 -7.68 -3.14 -11.23
N GLY A 228 -8.72 -3.62 -11.92
CA GLY A 228 -8.58 -4.47 -13.11
C GLY A 228 -8.09 -5.89 -12.81
N GLN A 229 -8.02 -6.28 -11.53
CA GLN A 229 -7.63 -7.64 -11.13
C GLN A 229 -8.72 -8.65 -11.50
N GLN A 230 -8.32 -9.81 -12.01
CA GLN A 230 -9.21 -10.88 -12.43
C GLN A 230 -9.35 -11.99 -11.36
N MET A 231 -9.59 -11.58 -10.12
CA MET A 231 -9.80 -12.53 -9.01
C MET A 231 -11.21 -13.12 -9.09
N ALA A 232 -11.40 -14.36 -8.63
CA ALA A 232 -12.70 -15.02 -8.66
C ALA A 232 -13.78 -14.24 -7.89
N VAL A 233 -13.41 -13.63 -6.75
CA VAL A 233 -14.30 -12.76 -5.97
C VAL A 233 -14.79 -11.52 -6.74
N ILE A 234 -14.07 -11.08 -7.78
CA ILE A 234 -14.42 -9.90 -8.58
C ILE A 234 -15.12 -10.30 -9.89
N ALA A 235 -14.57 -11.30 -10.58
CA ALA A 235 -14.97 -11.65 -11.93
C ALA A 235 -16.21 -12.54 -11.99
N THR A 236 -16.44 -13.40 -10.98
CA THR A 236 -17.49 -14.43 -11.04
C THR A 236 -18.82 -13.95 -10.43
N PRO A 237 -19.97 -14.51 -10.85
CA PRO A 237 -21.26 -14.24 -10.21
C PRO A 237 -21.29 -14.59 -8.72
N ALA A 238 -20.67 -15.71 -8.33
CA ALA A 238 -20.53 -16.10 -6.93
C ALA A 238 -19.68 -15.08 -6.14
N GLY A 239 -18.64 -14.54 -6.77
CA GLY A 239 -17.83 -13.47 -6.20
C GLY A 239 -18.64 -12.20 -5.92
N LYS A 240 -19.52 -11.81 -6.85
CA LYS A 240 -20.44 -10.67 -6.65
C LYS A 240 -21.39 -10.90 -5.49
N GLN A 241 -21.94 -12.11 -5.35
CA GLN A 241 -22.78 -12.47 -4.21
C GLN A 241 -22.01 -12.37 -2.88
N LEU A 242 -20.75 -12.83 -2.85
CA LEU A 242 -19.88 -12.66 -1.69
C LEU A 242 -19.63 -11.17 -1.39
N GLN A 243 -19.36 -10.34 -2.40
CA GLN A 243 -19.18 -8.91 -2.20
C GLN A 243 -20.43 -8.23 -1.64
N GLU A 244 -21.62 -8.56 -2.16
CA GLU A 244 -22.90 -8.04 -1.67
C GLU A 244 -23.15 -8.49 -0.23
N LYS A 245 -22.85 -9.75 0.09
CA LYS A 245 -22.95 -10.30 1.45
C LYS A 245 -22.02 -9.57 2.42
N LEU A 246 -20.74 -9.42 2.07
CA LEU A 246 -19.78 -8.65 2.89
C LEU A 246 -20.21 -7.19 3.04
N LEU A 247 -20.78 -6.58 2.01
CA LEU A 247 -21.29 -5.21 2.07
C LEU A 247 -22.55 -5.11 2.96
N SER A 248 -23.41 -6.12 2.98
CA SER A 248 -24.59 -6.15 3.86
C SER A 248 -24.22 -6.31 5.34
N HIS A 249 -23.13 -7.02 5.64
CA HIS A 249 -22.59 -7.16 6.99
C HIS A 249 -21.78 -5.95 7.44
N ALA A 250 -21.09 -5.29 6.50
CA ALA A 250 -20.41 -4.03 6.79
C ALA A 250 -21.46 -2.94 7.04
N SER A 251 -21.52 -2.42 8.26
CA SER A 251 -22.40 -1.29 8.57
C SER A 251 -22.04 -0.08 7.69
N ALA A 252 -23.06 0.71 7.28
CA ALA A 252 -22.84 1.91 6.47
C ALA A 252 -21.90 2.95 7.14
N VAL A 253 -21.72 2.85 8.46
CA VAL A 253 -20.75 3.62 9.24
C VAL A 253 -19.88 2.65 10.03
N THR A 254 -18.90 2.05 9.36
CA THR A 254 -17.90 1.23 10.02
C THR A 254 -16.86 2.12 10.68
N SER A 255 -16.63 1.97 11.99
CA SER A 255 -15.58 2.68 12.70
C SER A 255 -14.19 2.17 12.32
N GLU A 256 -13.14 3.00 12.43
CA GLU A 256 -11.77 2.55 12.16
C GLU A 256 -11.35 1.40 13.10
N ASP A 257 -11.84 1.38 14.34
CA ASP A 257 -11.56 0.34 15.32
C ASP A 257 -12.17 -1.02 14.93
N GLU A 258 -13.36 -1.04 14.32
CA GLU A 258 -13.98 -2.27 13.80
C GLU A 258 -13.19 -2.83 12.61
N VAL A 259 -12.74 -1.96 11.69
CA VAL A 259 -11.88 -2.37 10.57
C VAL A 259 -10.56 -2.93 11.10
N GLU A 260 -9.95 -2.28 12.09
CA GLU A 260 -8.71 -2.73 12.72
C GLU A 260 -8.87 -4.10 13.39
N LYS A 261 -9.95 -4.31 14.15
CA LYS A 261 -10.26 -5.61 14.78
C LYS A 261 -10.48 -6.71 13.74
N ALA A 262 -11.31 -6.44 12.72
CA ALA A 262 -11.56 -7.38 11.63
C ALA A 262 -10.26 -7.78 10.91
N TYR A 263 -9.43 -6.79 10.58
CA TYR A 263 -8.13 -7.02 9.96
C TYR A 263 -7.19 -7.89 10.81
N ASN A 264 -7.06 -7.56 12.10
CA ASN A 264 -6.18 -8.31 13.01
C ASN A 264 -6.63 -9.77 13.20
N ASN A 265 -7.94 -10.02 13.22
CA ASN A 265 -8.49 -11.38 13.29
C ASN A 265 -8.12 -12.17 12.04
N ILE A 266 -8.37 -11.61 10.84
CA ILE A 266 -8.01 -12.24 9.57
C ILE A 266 -6.52 -12.55 9.52
N ILE A 267 -5.66 -11.59 9.86
CA ILE A 267 -4.19 -11.80 9.84
C ILE A 267 -3.76 -12.90 10.81
N LYS A 268 -4.35 -12.95 12.00
CA LYS A 268 -4.05 -14.00 12.99
C LYS A 268 -4.38 -15.38 12.44
N ASP A 269 -5.54 -15.54 11.82
CA ASP A 269 -5.98 -16.82 11.27
C ASP A 269 -5.14 -17.22 10.06
N VAL A 270 -4.91 -16.30 9.13
CA VAL A 270 -4.07 -16.53 7.94
C VAL A 270 -2.66 -16.94 8.33
N THR A 271 -2.07 -16.26 9.32
CA THR A 271 -0.73 -16.61 9.82
C THR A 271 -0.71 -18.00 10.48
N GLY A 272 -1.80 -18.38 11.17
CA GLY A 272 -1.93 -19.71 11.77
C GLY A 272 -2.15 -20.83 10.77
N LEU A 273 -2.83 -20.54 9.65
CA LEU A 273 -3.11 -21.49 8.58
C LEU A 273 -1.94 -21.67 7.60
N ASP A 274 -1.09 -20.65 7.45
CA ASP A 274 0.14 -20.70 6.63
C ASP A 274 1.33 -21.31 7.42
N VAL A 275 1.19 -22.58 7.79
CA VAL A 275 2.16 -23.33 8.62
C VAL A 275 3.54 -23.42 7.94
N GLU A 276 3.56 -23.55 6.62
CA GLU A 276 4.79 -23.63 5.83
C GLU A 276 5.42 -22.26 5.58
N HIS A 277 4.78 -21.17 6.02
CA HIS A 277 5.22 -19.81 5.78
C HIS A 277 5.48 -19.55 4.29
N THR A 278 4.54 -19.98 3.46
CA THR A 278 4.58 -19.76 2.01
C THR A 278 4.47 -18.27 1.69
N TYR A 279 3.79 -17.50 2.53
CA TYR A 279 3.42 -16.10 2.30
C TYR A 279 2.73 -15.90 0.95
N GLY A 280 2.03 -16.94 0.47
CA GLY A 280 1.42 -16.96 -0.85
C GLY A 280 2.44 -16.73 -1.97
N GLY A 281 3.71 -17.09 -1.78
CA GLY A 281 4.79 -16.87 -2.74
C GLY A 281 5.36 -15.44 -2.77
N LEU A 282 4.87 -14.54 -1.91
CA LEU A 282 5.44 -13.20 -1.76
C LEU A 282 6.80 -13.25 -1.06
N LYS A 283 7.67 -12.30 -1.40
CA LYS A 283 8.99 -12.18 -0.79
C LYS A 283 9.15 -10.83 -0.10
N LYS A 284 9.53 -10.89 1.17
CA LYS A 284 9.91 -9.73 1.96
C LYS A 284 11.12 -9.04 1.31
N THR A 285 10.93 -7.79 0.91
CA THR A 285 11.91 -7.00 0.18
C THR A 285 12.11 -5.66 0.88
N SER A 286 13.35 -5.36 1.26
CA SER A 286 13.74 -4.07 1.83
C SER A 286 14.10 -3.10 0.70
N LEU A 287 13.44 -1.95 0.68
CA LEU A 287 13.68 -0.87 -0.27
C LEU A 287 14.83 0.04 0.19
N LEU A 288 15.38 0.83 -0.73
CA LEU A 288 16.43 1.82 -0.46
C LEU A 288 16.04 2.88 0.57
N ASN A 289 14.75 3.17 0.70
CA ASN A 289 14.22 4.12 1.69
C ASN A 289 14.04 3.48 3.09
N GLY A 290 14.46 2.23 3.28
CA GLY A 290 14.32 1.48 4.53
C GLY A 290 12.95 0.84 4.73
N LYS A 291 11.95 1.11 3.86
CA LYS A 291 10.65 0.43 3.93
C LYS A 291 10.81 -1.04 3.59
N THR A 292 10.03 -1.90 4.25
CA THR A 292 9.97 -3.33 3.95
C THR A 292 8.59 -3.68 3.43
N LEU A 293 8.54 -4.20 2.20
CA LEU A 293 7.32 -4.58 1.48
C LEU A 293 7.33 -6.08 1.13
N TRP A 294 6.15 -6.65 0.95
CA TRP A 294 5.96 -7.99 0.41
C TRP A 294 5.67 -7.90 -1.08
N LEU A 295 6.63 -8.33 -1.90
CA LEU A 295 6.58 -8.18 -3.36
C LEU A 295 6.49 -9.54 -4.05
N CYS A 296 5.72 -9.59 -5.14
CA CYS A 296 5.72 -10.72 -6.06
C CYS A 296 7.03 -10.77 -6.86
N GLY A 297 7.32 -11.92 -7.50
CA GLY A 297 8.55 -12.11 -8.28
C GLY A 297 8.81 -11.01 -9.31
N LYS A 298 7.77 -10.61 -10.06
CA LYS A 298 7.85 -9.56 -11.10
C LYS A 298 8.33 -8.22 -10.55
N HIS A 299 7.83 -7.79 -9.39
CA HIS A 299 8.21 -6.51 -8.79
C HIS A 299 9.52 -6.58 -8.03
N ARG A 300 9.81 -7.72 -7.41
CA ARG A 300 11.09 -7.95 -6.74
C ARG A 300 12.26 -7.79 -7.73
N GLU A 301 12.13 -8.31 -8.95
CA GLU A 301 13.18 -8.17 -9.97
C GLU A 301 13.41 -6.72 -10.40
N LYS A 302 12.34 -5.93 -10.55
CA LYS A 302 12.45 -4.50 -10.88
C LYS A 302 13.12 -3.69 -9.76
N VAL A 303 12.73 -3.93 -8.51
CA VAL A 303 13.25 -3.20 -7.35
C VAL A 303 14.68 -3.66 -6.99
N GLY A 304 14.89 -4.97 -7.02
CA GLY A 304 16.13 -5.64 -6.68
C GLY A 304 17.24 -5.37 -7.69
N SER A 305 16.93 -5.37 -9.00
CA SER A 305 17.95 -5.09 -10.03
C SER A 305 18.61 -3.74 -9.79
N ILE A 306 17.88 -2.68 -9.48
CA ILE A 306 18.47 -1.35 -9.28
C ILE A 306 19.26 -1.29 -7.96
N THR A 307 18.70 -1.81 -6.88
CA THR A 307 19.29 -1.72 -5.54
C THR A 307 20.51 -2.62 -5.40
N GLU A 308 20.37 -3.88 -5.81
CA GLU A 308 21.44 -4.87 -5.76
C GLU A 308 22.56 -4.52 -6.75
N GLN A 309 22.26 -3.96 -7.93
CA GLN A 309 23.29 -3.44 -8.84
C GLN A 309 24.02 -2.23 -8.23
N ARG A 310 23.31 -1.31 -7.56
CA ARG A 310 23.95 -0.16 -6.88
C ARG A 310 24.87 -0.62 -5.75
N TYR A 311 24.41 -1.53 -4.89
CA TYR A 311 25.25 -2.09 -3.83
C TYR A 311 26.42 -2.90 -4.39
N LYS A 312 26.20 -3.73 -5.41
CA LYS A 312 27.30 -4.44 -6.09
C LYS A 312 28.31 -3.49 -6.73
N THR A 313 27.89 -2.30 -7.15
CA THR A 313 28.79 -1.29 -7.74
C THR A 313 29.53 -0.50 -6.66
N GLN A 314 28.88 -0.17 -5.54
CA GLN A 314 29.49 0.56 -4.42
C GLN A 314 30.35 -0.31 -3.49
N LEU A 315 30.07 -1.61 -3.43
CA LEU A 315 30.83 -2.60 -2.66
C LEU A 315 31.86 -3.34 -3.51
N LYS A 316 32.01 -3.02 -4.80
CA LYS A 316 33.27 -3.37 -5.47
C LYS A 316 34.33 -2.64 -4.66
N PRO A 317 35.24 -3.38 -3.98
CA PRO A 317 36.34 -2.74 -3.31
C PRO A 317 36.98 -1.88 -4.39
N THR A 318 37.03 -0.56 -4.18
CA THR A 318 38.01 0.25 -4.88
C THR A 318 39.29 -0.53 -4.70
N GLN A 319 39.75 -1.20 -5.76
CA GLN A 319 41.05 -1.80 -5.74
C GLN A 319 41.93 -0.58 -5.51
N LEU A 320 42.32 -0.40 -4.25
CA LEU A 320 43.52 0.33 -3.88
C LEU A 320 44.54 -0.36 -4.77
N GLU A 321 44.83 0.27 -5.91
CA GLU A 321 46.01 -0.06 -6.66
C GLU A 321 47.10 -0.03 -5.62
N GLU A 322 47.66 -1.21 -5.36
CA GLU A 322 48.88 -1.36 -4.60
C GLU A 322 49.93 -0.56 -5.37
N GLU A 323 50.04 0.73 -5.04
CA GLU A 323 51.22 1.53 -5.32
C GLU A 323 52.37 0.79 -4.65
N LYS A 324 53.02 -0.07 -5.43
CA LYS A 324 54.27 -0.71 -5.05
C LYS A 324 55.23 0.38 -4.56
N PRO A 325 55.82 0.24 -3.37
CA PRO A 325 56.86 1.14 -2.93
C PRO A 325 58.13 0.86 -3.74
N GLN A 326 58.27 1.46 -4.92
CA GLN A 326 59.56 1.60 -5.59
C GLN A 326 60.24 2.85 -5.04
N ARG A 327 60.98 2.71 -3.93
CA ARG A 327 62.16 3.55 -3.66
C ARG A 327 62.96 2.99 -2.50
N GLU A 328 63.88 2.11 -2.84
CA GLU A 328 65.10 1.90 -2.07
C GLU A 328 66.30 1.90 -3.03
N LYS A 329 67.38 2.55 -2.58
CA LYS A 329 68.72 2.68 -3.18
C LYS A 329 69.00 3.91 -4.05
N THR A 330 69.45 4.98 -3.40
CA THR A 330 70.79 5.55 -3.66
C THR A 330 71.28 6.34 -2.44
N MET A 331 72.22 5.76 -1.67
CA MET A 331 73.25 6.53 -0.93
C MET A 331 74.22 7.08 -1.99
N VAL A 332 74.88 8.24 -1.87
CA VAL A 332 76.06 8.52 -1.02
C VAL A 332 76.45 10.01 -1.18
N GLU A 333 76.85 10.64 -0.06
CA GLU A 333 77.71 11.84 0.17
C GLU A 333 77.54 13.17 -0.57
N ALA A 334 77.32 14.25 0.21
CA ALA A 334 78.29 15.35 0.36
C ALA A 334 77.94 16.32 1.53
N VAL A 335 78.71 16.20 2.61
CA VAL A 335 79.39 17.22 3.44
C VAL A 335 78.89 18.70 3.47
N ALA A 336 78.71 19.16 4.73
CA ALA A 336 78.88 20.51 5.31
C ALA A 336 78.02 21.71 4.85
N HIS A 337 77.21 22.24 5.77
CA HIS A 337 77.51 23.47 6.54
C HIS A 337 76.31 23.94 7.40
N THR A 338 76.57 24.15 8.69
CA THR A 338 75.80 25.03 9.61
C THR A 338 76.12 26.50 9.31
N PRO A 339 75.19 27.47 9.52
CA PRO A 339 74.94 28.08 10.84
C PRO A 339 73.44 28.40 11.11
N SER A 340 72.90 28.22 12.32
CA SER A 340 72.82 29.17 13.47
C SER A 340 72.13 30.52 13.21
N GLN A 341 70.95 30.72 13.83
CA GLN A 341 70.38 31.91 14.52
C GLN A 341 68.83 31.78 14.53
N ALA A 342 68.12 31.53 15.65
CA ALA A 342 67.85 32.35 16.85
C ALA A 342 66.79 33.46 16.67
N ALA A 343 65.63 33.29 17.34
CA ALA A 343 64.73 34.28 17.99
C ALA A 343 63.27 33.75 17.98
N ALA A 344 62.59 33.38 19.07
CA ALA A 344 62.21 34.07 20.31
C ALA A 344 60.78 34.66 20.29
N GLY A 345 60.01 34.38 21.35
CA GLY A 345 58.71 35.01 21.70
C GLY A 345 57.61 33.99 22.03
N GLN A 346 57.53 33.36 23.22
CA GLN A 346 57.05 33.88 24.52
C GLN A 346 55.72 34.66 24.50
N ASN A 347 54.64 34.08 25.06
CA ASN A 347 53.86 34.63 26.20
C ASN A 347 52.62 33.75 26.48
N LYS A 348 52.56 33.10 27.65
CA LYS A 348 51.91 33.52 28.92
C LYS A 348 50.41 33.19 29.03
N GLN A 349 50.15 32.10 29.76
CA GLN A 349 49.11 31.98 30.79
C GLN A 349 49.23 33.11 31.84
N PRO A 350 48.23 33.42 32.72
CA PRO A 350 47.37 32.50 33.51
C PRO A 350 45.89 32.97 33.59
N GLY A 351 44.92 32.32 34.22
CA GLY A 351 44.83 31.15 35.11
C GLY A 351 43.43 31.17 35.78
N ALA A 352 43.15 30.12 36.58
CA ALA A 352 42.03 29.99 37.53
C ALA A 352 40.59 29.95 36.93
N SER A 353 39.61 29.19 37.41
CA SER A 353 39.49 28.26 38.54
C SER A 353 38.10 27.59 38.46
N SER A 354 38.02 26.37 39.00
CA SER A 354 36.87 25.80 39.73
C SER A 354 35.46 25.81 39.09
N SER A 355 34.92 24.62 38.83
CA SER A 355 33.88 24.01 39.69
C SER A 355 33.18 22.89 38.93
N GLN A 356 33.40 21.66 39.38
CA GLN A 356 32.57 20.51 39.04
C GLN A 356 31.16 20.71 39.62
N LYS A 357 30.14 20.60 38.77
CA LYS A 357 28.76 20.34 39.19
C LYS A 357 28.22 19.17 38.38
N THR A 358 28.02 18.06 39.09
CA THR A 358 27.19 16.91 38.73
C THR A 358 25.77 17.33 38.33
N PRO A 359 25.16 16.76 37.28
CA PRO A 359 23.73 16.87 37.07
C PRO A 359 22.99 15.83 37.92
N GLU A 360 22.16 16.33 38.82
CA GLU A 360 21.21 15.59 39.64
C GLU A 360 20.13 14.90 38.78
N GLN A 361 19.72 13.73 39.26
CA GLN A 361 18.56 12.97 38.78
C GLN A 361 17.24 13.76 38.96
N PRO A 362 16.28 13.64 38.03
CA PRO A 362 14.96 14.22 38.22
C PRO A 362 14.13 13.38 39.21
N LYS A 363 13.76 14.01 40.33
CA LYS A 363 12.82 13.50 41.33
C LYS A 363 11.43 13.31 40.72
N SER A 364 10.86 12.14 40.98
CA SER A 364 9.46 11.79 40.76
C SER A 364 8.53 12.77 41.44
N ARG A 365 7.68 13.43 40.65
CA ARG A 365 6.61 14.30 41.14
C ARG A 365 5.30 13.52 41.16
N VAL A 366 4.94 13.07 42.36
CA VAL A 366 3.60 12.61 42.72
C VAL A 366 2.64 13.79 42.53
N PHE A 367 1.67 13.67 41.63
CA PHE A 367 0.55 14.60 41.55
C PHE A 367 -0.70 13.95 42.13
N ASN A 368 -1.14 14.52 43.26
CA ASN A 368 -2.37 14.20 43.95
C ASN A 368 -3.59 14.51 43.10
N ALA A 369 -4.55 13.60 43.16
CA ALA A 369 -5.91 13.73 42.69
C ALA A 369 -6.60 14.98 43.28
N ARG A 370 -7.22 15.79 42.42
CA ARG A 370 -8.30 16.70 42.79
C ARG A 370 -9.38 16.73 41.71
N ASN A 371 -10.58 16.33 42.13
CA ASN A 371 -11.90 16.66 41.62
C ASN A 371 -11.97 17.80 40.60
N SER A 372 -12.40 17.48 39.38
CA SER A 372 -13.04 18.43 38.48
C SER A 372 -14.44 17.93 38.14
N LYS A 373 -15.44 18.69 38.61
CA LYS A 373 -16.86 18.55 38.31
C LYS A 373 -17.09 18.62 36.80
N SER A 374 -17.95 17.76 36.29
CA SER A 374 -18.44 17.75 34.91
C SER A 374 -19.23 19.03 34.58
N PRO A 375 -19.02 19.66 33.41
CA PRO A 375 -19.95 20.65 32.88
C PRO A 375 -21.10 19.95 32.14
N GLY A 376 -22.29 20.52 32.27
CA GLY A 376 -23.56 19.90 31.92
C GLY A 376 -23.80 19.69 30.42
N THR A 377 -24.60 18.67 30.17
CA THR A 377 -25.26 18.35 28.91
C THR A 377 -26.14 19.51 28.43
N MET A 378 -25.74 20.14 27.33
CA MET A 378 -26.56 21.11 26.60
C MET A 378 -27.55 20.33 25.70
N LYS A 379 -28.82 20.24 26.12
CA LYS A 379 -29.90 19.74 25.27
C LYS A 379 -30.18 20.75 24.16
N ARG A 380 -29.90 20.39 22.90
CA ARG A 380 -30.41 21.14 21.75
C ARG A 380 -31.89 20.77 21.55
N GLN A 381 -32.77 21.73 21.84
CA GLN A 381 -34.13 21.74 21.30
C GLN A 381 -34.04 22.00 19.80
N THR A 382 -34.45 21.04 18.98
CA THR A 382 -34.78 21.28 17.58
C THR A 382 -36.24 21.72 17.51
N SER A 383 -36.43 22.96 17.08
CA SER A 383 -37.73 23.58 16.82
C SER A 383 -38.46 22.85 15.71
N GLN A 384 -39.73 22.54 15.96
CA GLN A 384 -40.76 22.29 14.96
C GLN A 384 -40.83 23.47 13.99
N ALA A 385 -40.93 23.19 12.70
CA ALA A 385 -41.49 24.12 11.71
C ALA A 385 -42.25 23.31 10.65
N CYS A 386 -43.57 23.50 10.68
CA CYS A 386 -44.52 23.58 9.57
C CYS A 386 -44.39 22.59 8.39
N ASN A 387 -45.37 21.70 8.29
CA ASN A 387 -46.02 21.42 7.00
C ASN A 387 -47.52 21.62 7.17
N VAL A 388 -48.06 22.59 6.44
CA VAL A 388 -49.48 22.85 6.23
C VAL A 388 -49.69 22.76 4.71
N MET A 389 -50.64 21.91 4.33
CA MET A 389 -51.26 21.71 3.00
C MET A 389 -50.41 21.14 1.87
#